data_AF-A0A2V7QEC1-F1
#
_entry.id   AF-A0A2V7QEC1-F1
#
_cell.length_a   1.000
_cell.length_b   1.000
_cell.length_c   1.000
_cell.angle_alpha   90.00
_cell.angle_beta   90.00
_cell.angle_gamma   90.00
#
_symmetry.space_group_name_H-M   'P 1'
#
loop_
_entity.id
_entity.type
_entity.pdbx_description
1 polymer ?
#
loop_
_entity_poly.entity_id
_entity_poly.type
_entity_poly.pdbx_seq_one_letter_code
_entity_poly.pdbx_strand_id
1 'polypeptide(L)'
;VEFVPLAGVDREYLEKVYYLGPDKGGDRAYRLLAAALKETGRAALGQYAARGQQHLVLLRPLNGVLVMEQLHYADELRPTTEVTIPPGDVKEAELKLAKQLIDQTSNETFQPTKYKDTVRERMLETIQRKIDGQDITADVAPGSETKMLDLMEALKASLAREKTGKKEKAESKRMVS
;
A
#
# COMPACT_ATOMS: atom_id res chain seq x y z
N VAL A 1 -0.08 9.35 29.29
CA VAL A 1 -0.56 9.84 27.98
C VAL A 1 0.36 10.97 27.59
N GLU A 2 0.94 10.89 26.41
CA GLU A 2 1.92 11.85 25.88
C GLU A 2 1.40 12.42 24.57
N PHE A 3 1.81 13.63 24.19
CA PHE A 3 1.46 14.22 22.89
C PHE A 3 2.72 14.45 22.06
N VAL A 4 2.77 13.84 20.88
CA VAL A 4 3.93 13.91 19.97
C VAL A 4 3.51 14.53 18.63
N PRO A 5 4.44 15.15 17.88
CA PRO A 5 4.16 15.56 16.51
C PRO A 5 3.73 14.35 15.68
N LEU A 6 2.65 14.47 14.90
CA LEU A 6 2.14 13.34 14.10
C LEU A 6 3.19 12.82 13.11
N ALA A 7 3.97 13.71 12.51
CA ALA A 7 5.04 13.35 11.58
C ALA A 7 6.28 12.72 12.24
N GLY A 8 6.34 12.71 13.58
CA GLY A 8 7.46 12.13 14.33
C GLY A 8 7.31 10.63 14.61
N VAL A 9 6.17 10.03 14.23
CA VAL A 9 5.94 8.58 14.37
C VAL A 9 6.07 7.93 13.01
N ASP A 10 7.12 7.12 12.86
CA ASP A 10 7.41 6.42 11.61
C ASP A 10 6.34 5.36 11.29
N ARG A 11 6.09 5.19 9.99
CA ARG A 11 5.07 4.25 9.49
C ARG A 11 5.39 2.79 9.80
N GLU A 12 6.65 2.46 10.10
CA GLU A 12 7.08 1.11 10.47
C GLU A 12 6.45 0.61 11.76
N TYR A 13 6.08 1.52 12.67
CA TYR A 13 5.41 1.16 13.92
C TYR A 13 3.93 0.84 13.70
N LEU A 14 3.30 1.17 12.57
CA LEU A 14 1.86 1.00 12.40
C LEU A 14 1.46 -0.47 12.20
N GLU A 15 0.66 -1.00 13.12
CA GLU A 15 0.11 -2.36 13.01
C GLU A 15 -1.33 -2.36 12.47
N LYS A 16 -2.23 -1.62 13.12
CA LYS A 16 -3.68 -1.62 12.80
C LYS A 16 -4.29 -0.24 12.95
N VAL A 17 -5.38 0.00 12.22
CA VAL A 17 -6.11 1.27 12.22
C VAL A 17 -7.56 1.03 12.62
N TYR A 18 -8.04 1.80 13.61
CA TYR A 18 -9.41 1.78 14.10
C TYR A 18 -10.03 3.17 14.05
N TYR A 19 -11.27 3.26 13.58
CA TYR A 19 -12.05 4.50 13.61
C TYR A 19 -12.83 4.57 14.92
N LEU A 20 -12.71 5.69 15.63
CA LEU A 20 -13.36 5.88 16.92
C LEU A 20 -14.57 6.80 16.79
N GLY A 21 -15.68 6.38 17.38
CA GLY A 21 -16.85 7.22 17.63
C GLY A 21 -16.95 7.59 19.11
N PRO A 22 -17.65 8.69 19.45
CA PRO A 22 -17.97 9.01 20.83
C PRO A 22 -18.96 7.99 21.43
N ASP A 23 -18.81 7.70 22.71
CA ASP A 23 -19.85 7.01 23.49
C ASP A 23 -20.92 8.02 23.96
N LYS A 24 -22.06 7.52 24.46
CA LYS A 24 -23.19 8.33 24.91
C LYS A 24 -22.76 9.39 25.92
N GLY A 25 -22.99 10.66 25.58
CA GLY A 25 -22.63 11.82 26.41
C GLY A 25 -21.19 12.33 26.22
N GLY A 26 -20.39 11.67 25.39
CA GLY A 26 -18.99 12.04 25.11
C GLY A 26 -18.80 13.02 23.94
N ASP A 27 -19.86 13.42 23.24
CA ASP A 27 -19.77 14.16 21.96
C ASP A 27 -18.99 15.48 22.04
N ARG A 28 -19.11 16.19 23.17
CA ARG A 28 -18.40 17.46 23.37
C ARG A 28 -16.92 17.24 23.58
N ALA A 29 -16.55 16.27 24.42
CA ALA A 29 -15.15 15.93 24.71
C ALA A 29 -14.45 15.36 23.47
N TYR A 30 -15.14 14.48 22.72
CA TYR A 30 -14.66 13.94 21.46
C TYR A 30 -14.32 15.03 20.44
N ARG A 31 -15.28 15.95 20.19
CA ARG A 31 -15.07 17.05 19.23
C ARG A 31 -13.96 18.00 19.67
N LEU A 32 -13.89 18.31 20.97
CA LEU A 32 -12.85 19.17 21.51
C LEU A 32 -11.46 18.55 21.31
N LEU A 33 -11.31 17.27 21.63
CA LEU A 33 -10.04 16.56 21.45
C LEU A 33 -9.64 16.46 19.98
N ALA A 34 -10.59 16.09 19.11
CA ALA A 34 -10.35 16.01 17.66
C ALA A 34 -9.89 17.36 17.08
N ALA A 35 -10.54 18.46 17.49
CA ALA A 35 -10.17 19.81 17.08
C ALA A 35 -8.79 20.21 17.62
N ALA A 36 -8.52 19.97 18.90
CA ALA A 36 -7.25 20.32 19.53
C ALA A 36 -6.06 19.58 18.90
N LEU A 37 -6.19 18.28 18.65
CA LEU A 37 -5.15 17.51 17.96
C LEU A 37 -4.92 18.01 16.53
N LYS A 38 -6.00 18.42 15.83
CA LYS A 38 -5.92 18.92 14.46
C LYS A 38 -5.20 20.26 14.40
N GLU A 39 -5.57 21.19 15.28
CA GLU A 39 -4.97 22.53 15.32
C GLU A 39 -3.51 22.50 15.78
N THR A 40 -3.17 21.59 16.69
CA THR A 40 -1.78 21.47 17.18
C THR A 40 -0.88 20.62 16.28
N GLY A 41 -1.43 19.88 15.31
CA GLY A 41 -0.67 18.95 14.47
C GLY A 41 -0.03 17.79 15.26
N ARG A 42 -0.57 17.49 16.44
CA ARG A 42 -0.08 16.45 17.33
C ARG A 42 -1.00 15.24 17.34
N ALA A 43 -0.44 14.12 17.81
CA ALA A 43 -1.16 12.90 18.12
C ALA A 43 -0.95 12.55 19.59
N ALA A 44 -1.91 11.86 20.21
CA ALA A 44 -1.80 11.41 21.59
C ALA A 44 -1.35 9.95 21.65
N LEU A 45 -0.24 9.69 22.34
CA LEU A 45 0.24 8.35 22.66
C LEU A 45 -0.36 7.88 23.99
N GLY A 46 -0.80 6.63 23.99
CA GLY A 46 -1.36 5.98 25.16
C GLY A 46 -1.21 4.47 25.11
N GLN A 47 -1.66 3.83 26.18
CA GLN A 47 -1.77 2.37 26.25
C GLN A 47 -3.25 2.00 26.26
N TYR A 48 -3.60 1.00 25.46
CA TYR A 48 -4.96 0.48 25.35
C TYR A 48 -4.95 -1.01 25.64
N ALA A 49 -5.78 -1.44 26.58
CA ALA A 49 -5.92 -2.85 26.92
C ALA A 49 -7.17 -3.44 26.25
N ALA A 50 -7.00 -4.48 25.44
CA ALA A 50 -8.10 -5.22 24.83
C ALA A 50 -7.82 -6.71 24.83
N ARG A 51 -8.86 -7.51 25.10
CA ARG A 51 -8.78 -8.99 25.02
C ARG A 51 -7.61 -9.58 25.83
N GLY A 52 -7.27 -8.96 26.96
CA GLY A 52 -6.19 -9.40 27.84
C GLY A 52 -4.78 -8.99 27.41
N GLN A 53 -4.63 -8.17 26.37
CA GLN A 53 -3.33 -7.64 25.91
C GLN A 53 -3.30 -6.12 26.00
N GLN A 54 -2.14 -5.56 26.34
CA GLN A 54 -1.90 -4.11 26.31
C GLN A 54 -1.16 -3.73 25.03
N HIS A 55 -1.67 -2.72 24.36
CA HIS A 55 -1.13 -2.22 23.10
C HIS A 55 -0.72 -0.76 23.25
N LEU A 56 0.40 -0.39 22.61
CA LEU A 56 0.74 1.00 22.39
C LEU A 56 -0.19 1.55 21.30
N VAL A 57 -0.79 2.71 21.53
CA VAL A 57 -1.71 3.33 20.58
C VAL A 57 -1.43 4.80 20.38
N LEU A 58 -1.65 5.26 19.15
CA LEU A 58 -1.59 6.64 18.75
C LEU A 58 -2.98 7.11 18.30
N LEU A 59 -3.43 8.21 18.88
CA LEU A 59 -4.71 8.83 18.59
C LEU A 59 -4.50 10.10 17.77
N ARG A 60 -5.10 10.17 16.58
CA ARG A 60 -4.99 11.34 15.70
C ARG A 60 -6.31 11.67 14.99
N PRO A 61 -6.51 12.93 14.58
CA PRO A 61 -7.64 13.30 13.75
C PRO A 61 -7.38 12.91 12.28
N LEU A 62 -8.40 12.38 11.61
CA LEU A 62 -8.42 12.11 10.18
C LEU A 62 -9.82 12.35 9.62
N ASN A 63 -9.94 13.16 8.58
CA ASN A 63 -11.21 13.38 7.86
C ASN A 63 -12.43 13.68 8.76
N GLY A 64 -12.22 14.40 9.88
CA GLY A 64 -13.28 14.77 10.82
C GLY A 64 -13.62 13.75 11.90
N VAL A 65 -12.91 12.61 11.94
CA VAL A 65 -13.03 11.60 13.01
C VAL A 65 -11.70 11.40 13.74
N LEU A 66 -11.75 10.82 14.93
CA LEU A 66 -10.56 10.31 15.63
C LEU A 66 -10.25 8.90 15.13
N VAL A 67 -8.97 8.66 14.90
CA VAL A 67 -8.40 7.39 14.49
C VAL A 67 -7.42 6.94 15.55
N MET A 68 -7.58 5.69 15.99
CA MET A 68 -6.64 5.01 16.87
C MET A 68 -5.80 4.06 16.02
N GLU A 69 -4.50 4.31 16.01
CA GLU A 69 -3.49 3.50 15.35
C GLU A 69 -2.82 2.67 16.42
N GLN A 70 -2.94 1.35 16.31
CA GLN A 70 -2.18 0.42 17.14
C GLN A 70 -0.75 0.37 16.62
N LEU A 71 0.21 0.50 17.54
CA LEU A 71 1.62 0.55 17.25
C LEU A 71 2.34 -0.71 17.74
N HIS A 72 3.31 -1.15 16.96
CA HIS A 72 4.35 -2.07 17.40
C HIS A 72 5.20 -1.43 18.50
N TYR A 73 5.65 -2.26 19.43
CA TYR A 73 6.75 -1.85 20.32
C TYR A 73 8.08 -1.95 19.58
N ALA A 74 9.08 -1.19 20.03
CA ALA A 74 10.38 -1.12 19.37
C ALA A 74 11.10 -2.50 19.31
N ASP A 75 10.86 -3.38 20.27
CA ASP A 75 11.38 -4.74 20.33
C ASP A 75 10.65 -5.73 19.41
N GLU A 76 9.48 -5.37 18.90
CA GLU A 76 8.75 -6.16 17.89
C GLU A 76 9.28 -5.88 16.47
N LEU A 77 10.01 -4.78 16.28
CA LEU A 77 10.58 -4.40 15.00
C LEU A 77 11.96 -5.05 14.82
N ARG A 78 12.14 -5.76 13.70
CA ARG A 78 13.46 -6.25 13.32
C ARG A 78 14.33 -5.09 12.85
N PRO A 79 15.57 -4.98 13.33
CA PRO A 79 16.44 -3.87 12.97
C PRO A 79 16.83 -3.96 11.49
N THR A 80 16.89 -2.81 10.83
CA THR A 80 17.26 -2.72 9.39
C THR A 80 18.67 -3.26 9.11
N THR A 81 19.54 -3.32 10.12
CA THR A 81 20.89 -3.90 10.04
C THR A 81 20.90 -5.40 9.77
N GLU A 82 19.81 -6.12 10.03
CA GLU A 82 19.69 -7.54 9.64
C GLU A 82 19.43 -7.72 8.15
N VAL A 83 19.05 -6.65 7.44
CA VAL A 83 18.82 -6.70 5.99
C VAL A 83 20.17 -6.63 5.27
N THR A 84 20.58 -7.74 4.66
CA THR A 84 21.80 -7.78 3.85
C THR A 84 21.56 -7.03 2.53
N ILE A 85 22.30 -5.94 2.33
CA ILE A 85 22.27 -5.16 1.09
C ILE A 85 23.47 -5.59 0.24
N PRO A 86 23.27 -6.03 -1.01
CA PRO A 86 24.37 -6.38 -1.88
C PRO A 86 25.21 -5.13 -2.20
N PRO A 87 26.56 -5.22 -2.12
CA PRO A 87 27.42 -4.11 -2.48
C PRO A 87 27.33 -3.86 -4.00
N GLY A 88 27.33 -2.59 -4.40
CA GLY A 88 27.35 -2.21 -5.80
C GLY A 88 27.01 -0.73 -6.01
N ASP A 89 27.63 -0.14 -7.02
CA ASP A 89 27.34 1.24 -7.44
C ASP A 89 26.20 1.25 -8.47
N VAL A 90 25.37 2.27 -8.40
CA VAL A 90 24.30 2.49 -9.38
C VAL A 90 24.85 3.34 -10.53
N LYS A 91 24.84 2.81 -11.76
CA LYS A 91 25.27 3.58 -12.93
C LYS A 91 24.22 4.63 -13.29
N GLU A 92 24.66 5.84 -13.64
CA GLU A 92 23.75 6.94 -13.98
C GLU A 92 22.78 6.61 -15.13
N ALA A 93 23.24 5.88 -16.14
CA ALA A 93 22.41 5.47 -17.28
C ALA A 93 21.28 4.51 -16.85
N GLU A 94 21.58 3.57 -15.96
CA GLU A 94 20.62 2.61 -15.40
C GLU A 94 19.63 3.33 -14.48
N LEU A 95 20.10 4.25 -13.64
CA LEU A 95 19.26 5.10 -12.79
C LEU A 95 18.30 5.96 -13.62
N LYS A 96 18.78 6.55 -14.72
CA LYS A 96 17.96 7.39 -15.59
C LYS A 96 16.85 6.58 -16.25
N LEU A 97 17.14 5.37 -16.71
CA LEU A 97 16.13 4.48 -17.30
C LEU A 97 15.10 4.04 -16.24
N ALA A 98 15.56 3.66 -15.04
CA ALA A 98 14.67 3.29 -13.93
C ALA A 98 13.71 4.42 -13.56
N LYS A 99 14.22 5.67 -13.47
CA LYS A 99 13.38 6.85 -13.23
C LYS A 99 12.31 7.03 -14.31
N GLN A 100 12.67 6.92 -15.59
CA GLN A 100 11.69 7.03 -16.68
C GLN A 100 10.59 5.95 -16.61
N LEU A 101 10.94 4.72 -16.23
CA LEU A 101 9.98 3.64 -16.05
C LEU A 101 9.04 3.91 -14.88
N ILE A 102 9.58 4.37 -13.75
CA ILE A 102 8.77 4.76 -12.59
C ILE A 102 7.81 5.88 -12.99
N ASP A 103 8.27 6.93 -13.65
CA ASP A 103 7.44 8.06 -14.06
C ASP A 103 6.31 7.63 -15.02
N GLN A 104 6.60 6.72 -15.97
CA GLN A 104 5.60 6.25 -16.94
C GLN A 104 4.56 5.30 -16.33
N THR A 105 4.91 4.57 -15.28
CA THR A 105 4.03 3.59 -14.62
C THR A 105 3.39 4.14 -13.34
N SER A 106 3.80 5.33 -12.90
CA SER A 106 3.26 5.99 -11.72
C SER A 106 1.85 6.49 -11.96
N ASN A 107 1.03 6.40 -10.90
CA ASN A 107 -0.29 7.01 -10.87
C ASN A 107 -0.27 8.12 -9.82
N GLU A 108 -0.92 9.25 -10.11
CA GLU A 108 -0.99 10.39 -9.18
C GLU A 108 -1.82 10.09 -7.92
N THR A 109 -2.67 9.06 -7.97
CA THR A 109 -3.57 8.70 -6.87
C THR A 109 -3.53 7.20 -6.59
N PHE A 110 -3.48 6.86 -5.31
CA PHE A 110 -3.68 5.49 -4.86
C PHE A 110 -5.16 5.13 -4.91
N GLN A 111 -5.51 4.11 -5.70
CA GLN A 111 -6.87 3.61 -5.85
C GLN A 111 -6.96 2.19 -5.27
N PRO A 112 -7.34 2.03 -3.99
CA PRO A 112 -7.32 0.73 -3.31
C PRO A 112 -8.24 -0.31 -3.99
N THR A 113 -9.33 0.13 -4.62
CA THR A 113 -10.31 -0.74 -5.31
C THR A 113 -9.76 -1.42 -6.56
N LYS A 114 -8.61 -1.00 -7.10
CA LYS A 114 -7.93 -1.70 -8.19
C LYS A 114 -7.30 -3.02 -7.74
N TYR A 115 -7.04 -3.17 -6.45
CA TYR A 115 -6.42 -4.37 -5.89
C TYR A 115 -7.50 -5.29 -5.36
N LYS A 116 -7.46 -6.55 -5.79
CA LYS A 116 -8.40 -7.58 -5.36
C LYS A 116 -7.65 -8.71 -4.66
N ASP A 117 -8.32 -9.30 -3.68
CA ASP A 117 -7.87 -10.51 -3.04
C ASP A 117 -8.16 -11.72 -3.94
N THR A 118 -7.17 -12.05 -4.78
CA THR A 118 -7.27 -13.15 -5.74
C THR A 118 -7.36 -14.52 -5.07
N VAL A 119 -6.91 -14.65 -3.83
CA VAL A 119 -7.04 -15.89 -3.04
C VAL A 119 -8.49 -16.06 -2.63
N ARG A 120 -9.13 -15.00 -2.13
CA ARG A 120 -10.56 -15.00 -1.81
C ARG A 120 -11.41 -15.28 -3.04
N GLU A 121 -11.10 -14.67 -4.19
CA GLU A 121 -11.83 -14.93 -5.44
C GLU A 121 -11.73 -16.40 -5.86
N ARG A 122 -10.52 -16.97 -5.91
CA ARG A 122 -10.31 -18.41 -6.22
C ARG A 122 -11.03 -19.33 -5.25
N MET A 123 -11.08 -18.98 -3.96
CA MET A 123 -11.81 -19.76 -2.97
C MET A 123 -13.32 -19.72 -3.22
N LEU A 124 -13.89 -18.55 -3.49
CA LEU A 124 -15.30 -18.40 -3.85
C LEU A 124 -15.65 -19.14 -5.14
N GLU A 125 -14.81 -19.08 -6.16
CA GLU A 125 -14.98 -19.85 -7.41
C GLU A 125 -14.91 -21.36 -7.17
N THR A 126 -14.03 -21.80 -6.28
CA THR A 126 -13.91 -23.22 -5.90
C THR A 126 -15.14 -23.68 -5.12
N ILE A 127 -15.66 -22.85 -4.21
CA ILE A 127 -16.93 -23.11 -3.52
C ILE A 127 -18.07 -23.20 -4.55
N GLN A 128 -18.15 -22.25 -5.48
CA GLN A 128 -19.19 -22.22 -6.50
C GLN A 128 -19.13 -23.47 -7.40
N ARG A 129 -17.94 -23.87 -7.85
CA ARG A 129 -17.74 -25.11 -8.62
C ARG A 129 -18.12 -26.38 -7.85
N LYS A 130 -17.89 -26.43 -6.54
CA LYS A 130 -18.37 -27.53 -5.68
C LYS A 130 -19.90 -27.54 -5.58
N ILE A 131 -20.51 -26.37 -5.44
CA ILE A 131 -21.98 -26.24 -5.43
C ILE A 131 -22.56 -26.69 -6.77
N ASP A 132 -21.90 -26.35 -7.88
CA ASP A 132 -22.30 -26.69 -9.24
C ASP A 132 -21.91 -28.13 -9.66
N GLY A 133 -21.37 -28.94 -8.73
CA GLY A 133 -21.11 -30.37 -8.92
C GLY A 133 -19.87 -30.73 -9.76
N GLN A 134 -18.93 -29.80 -9.96
CA GLN A 134 -17.71 -30.02 -10.74
C GLN A 134 -16.54 -30.50 -9.85
N ASP A 135 -15.87 -31.58 -10.26
CA ASP A 135 -14.72 -32.15 -9.56
C ASP A 135 -13.47 -31.26 -9.74
N ILE A 136 -12.75 -30.98 -8.66
CA ILE A 136 -11.67 -29.98 -8.66
C ILE A 136 -10.32 -30.69 -8.64
N THR A 137 -9.70 -30.86 -9.80
CA THR A 137 -8.27 -31.11 -9.90
C THR A 137 -7.55 -29.76 -10.01
N ALA A 138 -6.74 -29.43 -9.00
CA ALA A 138 -5.90 -28.26 -9.05
C ALA A 138 -4.67 -28.56 -9.92
N ASP A 139 -4.68 -28.08 -11.18
CA ASP A 139 -3.50 -28.08 -12.02
C ASP A 139 -2.50 -27.05 -11.50
N VAL A 140 -1.47 -27.53 -10.81
CA VAL A 140 -0.29 -26.75 -10.44
C VAL A 140 0.66 -26.79 -11.62
N ALA A 141 0.63 -25.77 -12.48
CA ALA A 141 1.69 -25.57 -13.46
C ALA A 141 2.96 -25.07 -12.73
N PRO A 142 4.10 -25.79 -12.78
CA PRO A 142 5.35 -25.29 -12.23
C PRO A 142 5.85 -24.09 -13.05
N GLY A 143 6.20 -23.00 -12.35
CA GLY A 143 6.68 -21.77 -12.94
C GLY A 143 8.00 -21.95 -13.67
N SER A 144 8.10 -21.47 -14.90
CA SER A 144 9.33 -21.44 -15.68
C SER A 144 10.29 -20.37 -15.13
N GLU A 145 11.38 -20.80 -14.49
CA GLU A 145 12.55 -19.97 -14.24
C GLU A 145 13.28 -19.72 -15.56
N THR A 146 13.19 -18.52 -16.16
CA THR A 146 14.09 -18.17 -17.27
C THR A 146 14.36 -16.66 -17.39
N LYS A 147 15.58 -16.27 -16.97
CA LYS A 147 16.51 -15.25 -17.52
C LYS A 147 16.20 -13.75 -17.39
N MET A 148 16.91 -13.10 -16.45
CA MET A 148 17.09 -11.64 -16.33
C MET A 148 17.54 -10.91 -17.61
N LEU A 149 18.22 -11.57 -18.56
CA LEU A 149 18.61 -10.94 -19.84
C LEU A 149 17.40 -10.63 -20.74
N ASP A 150 16.33 -11.42 -20.65
CA ASP A 150 15.11 -11.26 -21.44
C ASP A 150 14.29 -10.06 -20.96
N LEU A 151 14.33 -9.77 -19.65
CA LEU A 151 13.54 -8.68 -19.07
C LEU A 151 13.93 -7.30 -19.62
N MET A 152 15.23 -7.02 -19.79
CA MET A 152 15.70 -5.73 -20.32
C MET A 152 15.32 -5.52 -21.79
N GLU A 153 15.39 -6.57 -22.60
CA GLU A 153 14.98 -6.53 -24.00
C GLU A 153 13.47 -6.41 -24.12
N ALA A 154 12.72 -7.19 -23.33
CA ALA A 154 11.27 -7.10 -23.23
C ALA A 154 10.79 -5.71 -22.77
N LEU A 155 11.48 -5.11 -21.80
CA LEU A 155 11.20 -3.74 -21.32
C LEU A 155 11.43 -2.70 -22.43
N LYS A 156 12.58 -2.75 -23.12
CA LYS A 156 12.87 -1.85 -24.26
C LYS A 156 11.86 -2.01 -25.39
N ALA A 157 11.47 -3.25 -25.70
CA ALA A 157 10.48 -3.55 -26.72
C ALA A 157 9.08 -3.02 -26.36
N SER A 158 8.68 -3.14 -25.08
CA SER A 158 7.41 -2.60 -24.58
C SER A 158 7.34 -1.07 -24.75
N LEU A 159 8.42 -0.37 -24.40
CA LEU A 159 8.55 1.08 -24.56
C LEU A 159 8.55 1.56 -26.02
N ALA A 160 9.08 0.75 -26.93
CA ALA A 160 9.11 1.08 -28.36
C ALA A 160 7.70 0.95 -28.99
N ARG A 161 6.91 -0.04 -28.56
CA ARG A 161 5.56 -0.30 -29.08
C ARG A 161 4.54 0.79 -28.69
N GLU A 162 4.67 1.41 -27.52
CA GLU A 162 3.79 2.53 -27.15
C GLU A 162 4.08 3.81 -27.94
N LYS A 163 5.33 4.05 -28.34
CA LYS A 163 5.71 5.22 -29.15
C LYS A 163 5.19 5.14 -30.60
N THR A 164 5.10 3.93 -31.17
CA THR A 164 4.56 3.73 -32.53
C THR A 164 3.04 3.81 -32.57
N GLY A 165 2.33 3.29 -31.56
CA GLY A 165 0.86 3.41 -31.49
C GLY A 165 0.34 4.86 -31.35
N LYS A 166 1.17 5.76 -30.81
CA LYS A 166 0.87 7.20 -30.72
C LYS A 166 1.11 7.94 -32.05
N LYS A 167 1.98 7.42 -32.92
CA LYS A 167 2.25 7.96 -34.27
C LYS A 167 1.18 7.55 -35.28
N GLU A 168 0.72 6.30 -35.27
CA GLU A 168 -0.34 5.82 -36.16
C GLU A 168 -1.70 6.51 -35.90
N LYS A 169 -2.03 6.80 -34.63
CA LYS A 169 -3.22 7.60 -34.28
C LYS A 169 -3.12 9.07 -34.70
N ALA A 170 -1.92 9.62 -34.85
CA ALA A 170 -1.71 11.01 -35.26
C ALA A 170 -1.74 11.17 -36.80
N GLU A 171 -1.29 10.16 -37.56
CA GLU A 171 -1.35 10.15 -39.02
C GLU A 171 -2.77 9.82 -39.53
N SER A 172 -3.50 8.91 -38.89
CA SER A 172 -4.89 8.60 -39.24
C SER A 172 -5.84 9.81 -39.08
N LYS A 173 -5.54 10.74 -38.15
CA LYS A 173 -6.35 11.95 -37.95
C LYS A 173 -6.05 13.09 -38.95
N ARG A 174 -4.95 12.99 -39.72
CA ARG A 174 -4.57 13.99 -40.75
C ARG A 174 -5.05 13.63 -42.16
N MET A 175 -5.41 12.37 -42.43
CA MET A 175 -5.97 11.93 -43.72
C MET A 175 -7.49 12.08 -43.84
N VAL A 176 -8.18 12.50 -42.77
CA VAL A 176 -9.65 12.64 -42.72
C VAL A 176 -10.06 14.11 -42.46
N SER A 177 -9.24 15.07 -42.87
CA SER A 177 -9.57 16.51 -42.89
C SER A 177 -9.22 17.13 -44.22
#